data_AF-A0AAV3UJB6-F1
#
_entry.id   AF-A0AAV3UJB6-F1
#
_cell.length_a   1.000
_cell.length_b   1.000
_cell.length_c   1.000
_cell.angle_alpha   90.00
_cell.angle_beta   90.00
_cell.angle_gamma   90.00
#
_symmetry.space_group_name_H-M   'P 1'
#
loop_
_entity.id
_entity.type
_entity.pdbx_description
1 polymer ?
#
loop_
_entity_poly.entity_id
_entity_poly.type
_entity_poly.pdbx_seq_one_letter_code
_entity_poly.pdbx_strand_id
1 'polypeptide(L)'
;MLVHHARRFIEAGRKRGLSDDDLVATSSALTAASIADAYDRFSPQYPDEVYVSGGGAYNPTLLEMLRDALDTPVYRIRELGVDANEKEALLFALLGATCIDGVPNNVPSATGADRPVVMGKISKP
;
A
#
# COMPACT_ATOMS: atom_id res chain seq x y z
N MET A 1 -5.98 15.14 11.58
CA MET A 1 -4.53 15.17 11.30
C MET A 1 -4.24 15.14 9.78
N LEU A 2 -4.73 14.16 9.02
CA LEU A 2 -4.55 14.07 7.55
C LEU A 2 -4.99 15.31 6.76
N VAL A 3 -6.16 15.88 7.06
CA VAL A 3 -6.68 17.09 6.40
C VAL A 3 -5.74 18.29 6.59
N HIS A 4 -4.98 18.33 7.70
CA HIS A 4 -4.05 19.42 7.98
C HIS A 4 -2.79 19.33 7.09
N HIS A 5 -2.26 18.13 6.85
CA HIS A 5 -1.08 17.96 5.99
C HIS A 5 -1.39 18.24 4.53
N ALA A 6 -2.52 17.73 4.02
CA ALA A 6 -2.95 18.00 2.64
C ALA A 6 -3.16 19.50 2.40
N ARG A 7 -3.83 20.21 3.32
CA ARG A 7 -4.00 21.67 3.22
C ARG A 7 -2.68 22.41 3.23
N ARG A 8 -1.76 22.07 4.15
CA ARG A 8 -0.42 22.67 4.19
C ARG A 8 0.37 22.43 2.91
N PHE A 9 0.29 21.23 2.34
CA PHE A 9 0.92 20.89 1.07
C PHE A 9 0.37 21.76 -0.07
N ILE A 10 -0.96 21.84 -0.20
CA ILE A 10 -1.65 22.66 -1.22
C ILE A 10 -1.27 24.14 -1.06
N GLU A 11 -1.36 24.68 0.16
CA GLU A 11 -1.00 26.08 0.44
C GLU A 11 0.48 26.37 0.10
N ALA A 12 1.37 25.45 0.43
CA ALA A 12 2.80 25.59 0.16
C ALA A 12 3.13 25.51 -1.34
N GLY A 13 2.41 24.68 -2.11
CA GLY A 13 2.57 24.62 -3.56
C GLY A 13 1.96 25.83 -4.28
N ARG A 14 0.77 26.29 -3.85
CA ARG A 14 0.16 27.53 -4.38
C ARG A 14 1.03 28.76 -4.12
N LYS A 15 1.66 28.86 -2.94
CA LYS A 15 2.65 29.92 -2.64
C LYS A 15 3.87 29.88 -3.56
N ARG A 16 4.18 28.73 -4.16
CA ARG A 16 5.25 28.55 -5.15
C ARG A 16 4.77 28.69 -6.59
N GLY A 17 3.50 29.06 -6.81
CA GLY A 17 2.93 29.26 -8.14
C GLY A 17 2.54 27.97 -8.86
N LEU A 18 2.45 26.83 -8.16
CA LEU A 18 1.99 25.57 -8.75
C LEU A 18 0.49 25.63 -9.05
N SER A 19 0.10 25.07 -10.19
CA SER A 19 -1.31 24.82 -10.53
C SER A 19 -1.90 23.69 -9.69
N ASP A 20 -3.22 23.52 -9.71
CA ASP A 20 -3.86 22.39 -9.04
C ASP A 20 -3.45 21.04 -9.68
N ASP A 21 -3.21 21.01 -10.99
CA ASP A 21 -2.69 19.83 -11.69
C ASP A 21 -1.27 19.49 -11.23
N ASP A 22 -0.40 20.49 -11.10
CA ASP A 22 0.97 20.31 -10.58
C ASP A 22 0.98 19.80 -9.15
N LEU A 23 0.02 20.24 -8.31
CA LEU A 23 -0.13 19.75 -6.95
C LEU A 23 -0.47 18.26 -6.93
N VAL A 24 -1.42 17.82 -7.76
CA VAL A 24 -1.82 16.40 -7.86
C VAL A 24 -0.66 15.57 -8.39
N ALA A 25 0.01 16.02 -9.45
CA ALA A 25 1.20 15.37 -10.02
C ALA A 25 2.32 15.24 -8.98
N THR A 26 2.61 16.32 -8.24
CA THR A 26 3.63 16.34 -7.18
C THR A 26 3.29 15.37 -6.06
N SER A 27 2.03 15.29 -5.63
CA SER A 27 1.60 14.34 -4.58
C SER A 27 1.68 12.88 -5.03
N SER A 28 1.40 12.61 -6.32
CA SER A 28 1.54 11.30 -6.93
C SER A 28 3.01 10.89 -7.01
N ALA A 29 3.88 11.82 -7.45
CA ALA A 29 5.32 11.60 -7.50
C ALA A 29 5.92 11.36 -6.11
N LEU A 30 5.48 12.13 -5.10
CA LEU A 30 5.88 11.88 -3.70
C LEU A 30 5.46 10.49 -3.22
N THR A 31 4.28 10.02 -3.65
CA THR A 31 3.80 8.68 -3.28
C THR A 31 4.71 7.61 -3.89
N ALA A 32 5.00 7.68 -5.19
CA ALA A 32 5.91 6.73 -5.85
C ALA A 32 7.32 6.77 -5.25
N ALA A 33 7.89 7.97 -5.06
CA ALA A 33 9.22 8.15 -4.50
C ALA A 33 9.35 7.64 -3.06
N SER A 34 8.32 7.83 -2.23
CA SER A 34 8.33 7.31 -0.85
C SER A 34 8.18 5.79 -0.77
N ILE A 35 7.49 5.18 -1.74
CA ILE A 35 7.44 3.72 -1.89
C ILE A 35 8.82 3.19 -2.28
N ALA A 36 9.49 3.79 -3.26
CA ALA A 36 10.84 3.41 -3.67
C ALA A 36 11.87 3.55 -2.53
N ASP A 37 11.87 4.69 -1.82
CA ASP A 37 12.70 4.90 -0.61
C ASP A 37 12.46 3.81 0.44
N ALA A 38 11.23 3.35 0.60
CA ALA A 38 10.92 2.27 1.55
C ALA A 38 11.51 0.92 1.10
N TYR A 39 11.49 0.60 -0.20
CA TYR A 39 12.17 -0.59 -0.71
C TYR A 39 13.68 -0.51 -0.46
N ASP A 40 14.31 0.61 -0.78
CA ASP A 40 15.75 0.82 -0.58
C ASP A 40 16.18 0.66 0.88
N ARG A 41 15.37 1.17 1.81
CA ARG A 41 15.71 1.22 3.24
C ARG A 41 15.39 -0.05 3.99
N PHE A 42 14.31 -0.74 3.61
CA PHE A 42 13.73 -1.79 4.44
C PHE A 42 13.67 -3.15 3.75
N SER A 43 13.88 -3.24 2.43
CA SER A 43 13.94 -4.52 1.74
C SER A 43 15.39 -5.04 1.72
N PRO A 44 15.70 -6.18 2.36
CA PRO A 44 17.06 -6.74 2.32
C PRO A 44 17.51 -7.09 0.89
N GLN A 45 16.55 -7.40 0.03
CA GLN A 45 16.73 -7.68 -1.40
C GLN A 45 15.55 -7.06 -2.15
N TYR A 46 15.79 -6.50 -3.33
CA TYR A 46 14.70 -6.05 -4.19
C TYR A 46 13.89 -7.28 -4.66
N PRO A 47 12.55 -7.20 -4.66
CA PRO A 47 11.72 -8.30 -5.15
C PRO A 47 11.90 -8.49 -6.66
N ASP A 48 11.64 -9.69 -7.17
CA ASP A 48 11.65 -9.96 -8.61
C ASP A 48 10.46 -9.33 -9.33
N GLU A 49 9.32 -9.14 -8.64
CA GLU A 49 8.09 -8.58 -9.18
C GLU A 49 7.31 -7.81 -8.09
N VAL A 50 6.62 -6.73 -8.49
CA VAL A 50 5.75 -5.95 -7.60
C VAL A 50 4.32 -5.96 -8.15
N TYR A 51 3.36 -6.38 -7.31
CA TYR A 51 1.93 -6.37 -7.65
C TYR A 51 1.16 -5.32 -6.85
N VAL A 52 0.63 -4.30 -7.54
CA VAL A 52 -0.10 -3.19 -6.92
C VAL A 52 -1.58 -3.54 -6.76
N SER A 53 -2.12 -3.31 -5.55
CA SER A 53 -3.53 -3.51 -5.18
C SER A 53 -4.16 -2.22 -4.62
N GLY A 54 -5.47 -2.24 -4.34
CA GLY A 54 -6.21 -1.08 -3.83
C GLY A 54 -6.45 0.01 -4.87
N GLY A 55 -7.02 1.14 -4.42
CA GLY A 55 -7.44 2.24 -5.30
C GLY A 55 -6.32 2.83 -6.17
N GLY A 56 -5.07 2.84 -5.68
CA GLY A 56 -3.90 3.34 -6.41
C GLY A 56 -3.58 2.54 -7.68
N ALA A 57 -3.97 1.26 -7.74
CA ALA A 57 -3.77 0.41 -8.92
C ALA A 57 -4.58 0.87 -10.16
N TYR A 58 -5.59 1.73 -9.96
CA TYR A 58 -6.38 2.32 -11.04
C TYR A 58 -5.83 3.66 -11.53
N ASN A 59 -4.80 4.23 -10.88
CA ASN A 59 -4.17 5.47 -11.32
C ASN A 59 -3.02 5.13 -12.30
N PRO A 60 -3.20 5.35 -13.62
CA PRO A 60 -2.17 5.00 -14.61
C PRO A 60 -0.88 5.81 -14.42
N THR A 61 -0.99 7.10 -14.08
CA THR A 61 0.16 7.98 -13.83
C THR A 61 0.97 7.51 -12.63
N LEU A 62 0.32 7.10 -11.53
CA LEU A 62 1.03 6.55 -10.38
C LEU A 62 1.73 5.23 -10.71
N LEU A 63 1.10 4.36 -11.52
CA LEU A 63 1.72 3.11 -11.96
C LEU A 63 2.95 3.35 -12.85
N GLU A 64 2.90 4.36 -13.74
CA GLU A 64 4.06 4.77 -14.53
C GLU A 64 5.18 5.31 -13.64
N MET A 65 4.86 6.22 -12.70
CA MET A 65 5.84 6.73 -11.75
C MET A 65 6.47 5.64 -10.88
N LEU A 66 5.71 4.61 -10.50
CA LEU A 66 6.24 3.46 -9.78
C LEU A 66 7.16 2.59 -10.63
N ARG A 67 6.85 2.43 -11.92
CA ARG A 67 7.73 1.70 -12.86
C ARG A 67 9.03 2.43 -13.12
N ASP A 68 9.00 3.76 -13.12
CA ASP A 68 10.20 4.57 -13.28
C ASP A 68 11.04 4.62 -12.00
N ALA A 69 10.41 4.51 -10.83
CA ALA A 69 11.07 4.64 -9.52
C ALA A 69 11.60 3.33 -8.94
N LEU A 70 11.14 2.17 -9.41
CA LEU A 70 11.51 0.86 -8.89
C LEU A 70 12.36 0.09 -9.90
N ASP A 71 13.43 -0.56 -9.43
CA ASP A 71 14.29 -1.44 -10.25
C ASP A 71 13.66 -2.81 -10.56
N THR A 72 12.35 -2.95 -10.35
CA THR A 72 11.58 -4.19 -10.45
C THR A 72 10.33 -3.98 -11.29
N PRO A 73 9.93 -4.96 -12.13
CA PRO A 73 8.67 -4.92 -12.85
C PRO A 73 7.44 -4.69 -11.96
N VAL A 74 6.61 -3.71 -12.33
CA VAL A 74 5.38 -3.35 -11.60
C VAL A 74 4.14 -3.73 -12.40
N TYR A 75 3.35 -4.62 -11.81
CA TYR A 75 2.12 -5.20 -12.32
C TYR A 75 0.91 -4.79 -11.49
N ARG A 76 -0.29 -4.99 -12.03
CA ARG A 76 -1.53 -4.90 -11.24
C ARG A 76 -1.83 -6.27 -10.64
N ILE A 77 -2.36 -6.31 -9.42
CA ILE A 77 -2.73 -7.58 -8.78
C ILE A 77 -3.78 -8.38 -9.57
N ARG A 78 -4.56 -7.73 -10.44
CA ARG A 78 -5.48 -8.39 -11.38
C ARG A 78 -4.79 -9.41 -12.29
N GLU A 79 -3.51 -9.22 -12.58
CA GLU A 79 -2.72 -10.14 -13.41
C GLU A 79 -2.56 -11.51 -12.74
N LEU A 80 -2.74 -11.58 -11.41
CA LEU A 80 -2.82 -12.83 -10.63
C LEU A 80 -4.26 -13.38 -10.50
N GLY A 81 -5.23 -12.80 -11.21
CA GLY A 81 -6.64 -13.20 -11.13
C GLY A 81 -7.40 -12.66 -9.91
N VAL A 82 -6.81 -11.74 -9.13
CA VAL A 82 -7.45 -11.15 -7.94
C VAL A 82 -7.84 -9.70 -8.22
N ASP A 83 -9.10 -9.34 -7.98
CA ASP A 83 -9.50 -7.95 -8.09
C ASP A 83 -8.87 -7.09 -6.97
N ALA A 84 -8.37 -5.91 -7.33
CA ALA A 84 -7.71 -5.00 -6.40
C ALA A 84 -8.61 -4.56 -5.23
N ASN A 85 -9.93 -4.51 -5.44
CA ASN A 85 -10.91 -4.16 -4.41
C ASN A 85 -11.36 -5.37 -3.57
N GLU A 86 -11.24 -6.59 -4.10
CA GLU A 86 -11.69 -7.81 -3.41
C GLU A 86 -10.61 -8.38 -2.47
N LYS A 87 -9.33 -8.05 -2.71
CA LYS A 87 -8.20 -8.56 -1.92
C LYS A 87 -8.38 -8.38 -0.41
N GLU A 88 -8.88 -7.22 0.02
CA GLU A 88 -9.06 -6.94 1.45
C GLU A 88 -10.21 -7.76 2.06
N ALA A 89 -11.32 -7.93 1.34
CA ALA A 89 -12.41 -8.77 1.79
C ALA A 89 -11.98 -10.25 1.90
N LEU A 90 -11.23 -10.74 0.92
CA LEU A 90 -10.64 -12.09 0.95
C LEU A 90 -9.66 -12.25 2.12
N LEU A 91 -8.82 -11.23 2.37
CA LEU A 91 -7.91 -11.22 3.51
C LEU A 91 -8.68 -11.34 4.84
N PHE A 92 -9.76 -10.58 5.04
CA PHE A 92 -10.57 -10.69 6.26
C PHE A 92 -11.25 -12.05 6.39
N ALA A 93 -11.73 -12.64 5.29
CA ALA A 93 -12.29 -13.99 5.29
C ALA A 93 -11.23 -15.03 5.73
N LEU A 94 -10.01 -14.93 5.20
CA LEU A 94 -8.89 -15.79 5.59
C LEU A 94 -8.49 -15.59 7.06
N LEU A 95 -8.43 -14.35 7.54
CA LEU A 95 -8.17 -14.05 8.96
C LEU A 95 -9.26 -14.62 9.88
N GLY A 96 -10.52 -14.60 9.45
CA GLY A 96 -11.63 -15.22 10.16
C GLY A 96 -11.52 -16.75 10.21
N ALA A 97 -11.24 -17.39 9.08
CA ALA A 97 -11.06 -18.85 8.99
C ALA A 97 -9.90 -19.32 9.87
N THR A 98 -8.74 -18.67 9.76
CA THR A 98 -7.56 -18.97 10.60
C THR A 98 -7.82 -18.74 12.08
N CYS A 99 -8.65 -17.75 12.45
CA CYS A 99 -9.09 -17.55 13.83
C CYS A 99 -9.93 -18.72 14.35
N ILE A 100 -10.87 -19.22 13.54
CA ILE A 100 -11.72 -20.38 13.88
C ILE A 100 -10.86 -21.66 14.03
N ASP A 101 -9.90 -21.84 13.13
CA ASP A 101 -9.02 -23.02 13.11
C ASP A 101 -7.87 -22.95 14.14
N GLY A 102 -7.75 -21.84 14.87
CA GLY A 102 -6.70 -21.63 15.88
C GLY A 102 -5.29 -21.48 15.28
N VAL A 103 -5.19 -21.13 14.00
CA VAL A 103 -3.93 -20.93 13.29
C VAL A 103 -3.45 -19.48 13.49
N PRO A 104 -2.21 -19.25 13.98
CA PRO A 104 -1.65 -17.91 14.09
C PRO A 104 -1.69 -17.17 12.75
N ASN A 105 -2.20 -15.94 12.75
CA ASN A 105 -2.48 -15.19 11.52
C ASN A 105 -1.86 -13.78 11.51
N ASN A 106 -0.94 -13.51 12.44
CA ASN A 106 -0.04 -12.37 12.39
C ASN A 106 1.33 -12.76 11.81
N VAL A 107 2.11 -11.76 11.40
CA VAL A 107 3.50 -11.92 10.96
C VAL A 107 4.41 -11.15 11.92
N PRO A 108 4.98 -11.80 12.96
CA PRO A 108 5.79 -11.13 13.98
C PRO A 108 6.89 -10.21 13.43
N SER A 109 7.58 -10.64 12.38
CA SER A 109 8.64 -9.87 11.72
C SER A 109 8.14 -8.58 11.06
N ALA A 110 6.85 -8.51 10.69
CA ALA A 110 6.23 -7.31 10.12
C ALA A 110 5.51 -6.45 11.16
N THR A 111 4.95 -7.06 12.21
CA THR A 111 4.15 -6.36 13.22
C THR A 111 4.94 -5.94 14.47
N GLY A 112 6.14 -6.49 14.68
CA GLY A 112 6.92 -6.31 15.91
C GLY A 112 6.37 -7.08 17.12
N ALA A 113 5.56 -8.12 16.90
CA ALA A 113 5.04 -8.94 18.00
C ALA A 113 6.11 -9.92 18.50
N ASP A 114 6.12 -10.24 19.80
CA ASP A 114 7.12 -11.16 20.38
C ASP A 114 6.97 -12.62 19.91
N ARG A 115 5.75 -12.99 19.47
CA ARG A 115 5.43 -14.36 19.04
C ARG A 115 4.25 -14.40 18.07
N PRO A 116 4.08 -15.51 17.33
CA PRO A 116 2.86 -15.78 16.58
C PRO A 116 1.64 -15.86 17.53
N VAL A 117 0.53 -15.25 17.11
CA VAL A 117 -0.74 -15.24 17.82
C VAL A 117 -1.91 -15.38 16.85
N VAL A 118 -3.00 -15.95 17.34
CA VAL A 118 -4.30 -15.92 16.64
C VAL A 118 -4.94 -14.56 16.91
N MET A 119 -5.10 -13.74 15.89
CA MET A 119 -5.85 -12.48 15.94
C MET A 119 -7.32 -12.73 15.66
N GLY A 120 -8.18 -11.87 16.22
CA GLY A 120 -9.64 -11.91 16.04
C GLY A 120 -10.40 -12.19 17.34
N LYS A 121 -11.72 -12.02 17.31
CA LYS A 121 -12.65 -12.38 18.39
C LYS A 121 -13.89 -13.03 17.79
N ILE A 122 -14.30 -14.19 18.32
CA ILE A 122 -15.48 -14.90 17.86
C ILE A 122 -16.70 -14.37 18.62
N SER A 123 -17.59 -13.68 17.89
CA SER A 123 -18.92 -13.32 18.38
C SER A 123 -19.90 -14.42 17.98
N LYS A 124 -20.51 -15.08 18.98
CA LYS A 124 -21.57 -16.06 18.73
C LYS A 124 -22.87 -15.33 18.35
N PRO A 125 -23.73 -15.93 17.50
CA PRO A 125 -25.04 -15.39 17.17
C PRO A 125 -25.91 -15.12 18.40
#